data_AF-A0A200QLA2-F1
#
_entry.id   AF-A0A200QLA2-F1
#
_cell.length_a   1.000
_cell.length_b   1.000
_cell.length_c   1.000
_cell.angle_alpha   90.00
_cell.angle_beta   90.00
_cell.angle_gamma   90.00
#
_symmetry.space_group_name_H-M   'P 1'
#
loop_
_entity.id
_entity.type
_entity.pdbx_description
1 polymer ?
#
loop_
_entity_poly.entity_id
_entity_poly.type
_entity_poly.pdbx_seq_one_letter_code
_entity_poly.pdbx_strand_id
1 'polypeptide(L)'
;MKRGIISFFSIDESRYTQIDELQCVPYFISKYSWGLLRRRTKLLCRKCGNHVGNAYEENTSRNLESDNSDSSSGNGISIQWKYDVKIRALQPSSSEEKSGVPLVM
;
A
#
# COMPACT_ATOMS: atom_id res chain seq x y z
N MET A 1 2.11 -3.21 14.10
CA MET A 1 3.00 -3.04 12.91
C MET A 1 3.23 -4.40 12.26
N LYS A 2 2.97 -4.56 10.96
CA LYS A 2 3.31 -5.79 10.24
C LYS A 2 4.82 -5.77 9.95
N ARG A 3 5.57 -6.73 10.49
CA ARG A 3 7.03 -6.80 10.31
C ARG A 3 7.36 -6.97 8.81
N GLY A 4 8.30 -6.17 8.29
CA GLY A 4 8.77 -6.26 6.91
C GLY A 4 7.88 -5.61 5.84
N ILE A 5 6.88 -4.82 6.25
CA ILE A 5 5.99 -4.05 5.35
C ILE A 5 6.07 -2.57 5.72
N ILE A 6 6.16 -1.71 4.72
CA ILE A 6 6.03 -0.25 4.85
C ILE A 6 4.74 0.18 4.13
N SER A 7 3.92 0.99 4.78
CA SER A 7 2.68 1.51 4.22
C SER A 7 2.88 2.95 3.75
N PHE A 8 2.39 3.26 2.54
CA PHE A 8 2.41 4.59 1.95
C PHE A 8 1.00 5.05 1.60
N PHE A 9 0.77 6.37 1.60
CA PHE A 9 -0.49 6.96 1.12
C PHE A 9 -0.45 7.30 -0.38
N SER A 10 0.75 7.39 -0.95
CA SER A 10 0.97 7.66 -2.36
C SER A 10 2.23 6.94 -2.83
N ILE A 11 2.23 6.55 -4.09
CA ILE A 11 3.33 5.87 -4.77
C ILE A 11 3.55 6.50 -6.14
N ASP A 12 4.73 6.27 -6.70
CA ASP A 12 5.07 6.73 -8.04
C ASP A 12 4.57 5.74 -9.11
N GLU A 13 3.52 6.12 -9.82
CA GLU A 13 2.88 5.33 -10.89
C GLU A 13 3.80 5.08 -12.11
N SER A 14 4.90 5.82 -12.24
CA SER A 14 5.90 5.54 -13.27
C SER A 14 6.74 4.28 -12.95
N ARG A 15 6.90 3.95 -11.66
CA ARG A 15 7.72 2.82 -11.20
C ARG A 15 6.93 1.58 -10.82
N TYR A 16 5.64 1.74 -10.53
CA TYR A 16 4.78 0.65 -10.11
C TYR A 16 3.53 0.55 -10.97
N THR A 17 3.08 -0.69 -11.18
CA THR A 17 1.85 -1.00 -11.90
C THR A 17 0.85 -1.60 -10.93
N GLN A 18 -0.38 -1.09 -10.97
CA GLN A 18 -1.51 -1.58 -10.18
C GLN A 18 -2.34 -2.54 -11.04
N ILE A 19 -2.57 -3.75 -10.54
CA ILE A 19 -3.39 -4.75 -11.21
C ILE A 19 -4.50 -5.18 -10.24
N ASP A 20 -5.75 -4.90 -10.60
CA ASP A 20 -6.89 -5.42 -9.84
C ASP A 20 -7.05 -6.91 -10.10
N GLU A 21 -7.05 -7.70 -9.02
CA GLU A 21 -7.33 -9.12 -9.07
C GLU A 21 -8.58 -9.43 -8.25
N LEU A 22 -9.50 -10.14 -8.89
CA LEU A 22 -10.61 -10.81 -8.23
C LEU A 22 -10.11 -12.14 -7.68
N GLN A 23 -9.83 -12.18 -6.38
CA GLN A 23 -9.46 -13.41 -5.71
C GLN A 23 -10.73 -14.14 -5.25
N CYS A 24 -11.05 -15.26 -5.90
CA CYS A 24 -12.19 -16.14 -5.59
C CYS A 24 -11.85 -17.16 -4.49
N VAL A 25 -11.34 -16.70 -3.33
CA VAL A 25 -10.94 -17.60 -2.23
C VAL A 25 -11.85 -17.34 -1.03
N PRO A 26 -12.42 -18.39 -0.40
CA PRO A 26 -13.26 -18.23 0.79
C PRO A 26 -12.48 -17.50 1.89
N TYR A 27 -13.05 -16.42 2.40
CA TYR A 27 -12.51 -15.67 3.53
C TYR A 27 -13.61 -15.42 4.57
N PHE A 28 -13.22 -15.48 5.84
CA PHE A 28 -14.13 -15.19 6.95
C PHE A 28 -14.35 -13.68 7.03
N ILE A 29 -15.59 -13.25 6.80
CA ILE A 29 -16.05 -11.88 7.06
C ILE A 29 -16.42 -11.75 8.54
N SER A 30 -17.00 -12.79 9.14
CA SER A 30 -17.30 -12.88 10.58
C SER A 30 -17.35 -14.33 11.06
N LYS A 31 -17.62 -14.54 12.36
CA LYS A 31 -17.81 -15.87 12.97
C LYS A 31 -18.88 -16.72 12.25
N TYR A 32 -19.84 -16.08 11.57
CA TYR A 32 -20.94 -16.75 10.86
C TYR A 32 -21.08 -16.34 9.38
N SER A 33 -20.14 -15.58 8.81
CA SER A 33 -20.22 -15.16 7.41
C SER A 33 -18.90 -15.40 6.68
N TRP A 34 -18.98 -16.10 5.55
CA TRP A 34 -17.89 -16.30 4.59
C TRP A 34 -18.20 -15.54 3.30
N GLY A 35 -17.20 -14.89 2.75
CA GLY A 35 -17.23 -14.31 1.41
C GLY A 35 -16.39 -15.15 0.45
N LEU A 36 -16.77 -15.21 -0.82
CA LEU A 36 -16.02 -15.92 -1.86
C LEU A 36 -15.17 -14.98 -2.72
N LEU A 37 -15.53 -13.70 -2.81
CA LEU A 37 -14.93 -12.75 -3.73
C LEU A 37 -14.29 -11.61 -2.96
N ARG A 38 -12.96 -11.47 -3.08
CA ARG A 38 -12.24 -10.31 -2.57
C ARG A 38 -11.49 -9.63 -3.72
N ARG A 39 -11.81 -8.36 -3.97
CA ARG A 39 -10.98 -7.50 -4.81
C ARG A 39 -9.70 -7.16 -4.07
N ARG A 40 -8.56 -7.40 -4.71
CA ARG A 40 -7.24 -7.02 -4.21
C ARG A 40 -6.46 -6.42 -5.35
N THR A 41 -6.01 -5.19 -5.16
CA THR A 41 -5.10 -4.55 -6.10
C THR A 41 -3.67 -4.97 -5.77
N LYS A 42 -3.03 -5.72 -6.66
CA LYS A 42 -1.60 -6.04 -6.55
C LYS A 42 -0.76 -4.87 -7.07
N LEU A 43 0.35 -4.65 -6.39
CA LEU A 43 1.37 -3.69 -6.78
C LEU A 43 2.58 -4.45 -7.35
N LEU A 44 2.88 -4.22 -8.62
CA LEU A 44 4.02 -4.80 -9.33
C LEU A 44 5.06 -3.72 -9.66
N CYS A 45 6.32 -4.12 -9.77
CA CYS A 45 7.35 -3.23 -10.33
C CYS A 45 7.15 -3.14 -11.85
N ARG A 46 7.06 -1.92 -12.39
CA ARG A 46 6.86 -1.70 -13.83
C ARG A 46 8.04 -2.19 -14.68
N LYS A 47 9.26 -2.17 -14.12
CA LYS A 47 10.49 -2.54 -14.84
C LYS A 47 10.66 -4.06 -15.00
N CYS A 48 10.35 -4.84 -13.95
CA CYS A 48 10.62 -6.28 -13.93
C CYS A 48 9.38 -7.17 -13.71
N GLY A 49 8.21 -6.58 -13.45
CA GLY A 49 6.96 -7.32 -13.23
C GLY A 49 6.85 -8.01 -11.87
N ASN A 50 7.87 -7.94 -11.00
CA ASN A 50 7.85 -8.61 -9.70
C ASN A 50 6.78 -8.04 -8.75
N HIS A 51 6.21 -8.92 -7.90
CA HIS A 51 5.26 -8.51 -6.85
C HIS A 51 5.95 -7.74 -5.73
N VAL A 52 5.58 -6.47 -5.60
CA VAL A 52 6.14 -5.56 -4.59
C VAL A 52 5.24 -5.47 -3.36
N GLY A 53 3.92 -5.51 -3.56
CA GLY A 53 2.98 -5.20 -2.50
C GLY A 53 1.51 -5.27 -2.91
N ASN A 54 0.64 -4.73 -2.08
CA ASN A 54 -0.80 -4.64 -2.35
C ASN A 54 -1.29 -3.22 -2.07
N ALA A 55 -2.25 -2.74 -2.86
CA ALA A 55 -2.99 -1.53 -2.61
C ALA A 55 -4.38 -1.87 -2.05
N TYR A 56 -4.86 -1.04 -1.14
CA TYR A 56 -6.18 -1.14 -0.55
C TYR A 56 -6.83 0.23 -0.57
N GLU A 57 -8.13 0.22 -0.83
CA GLU A 57 -8.99 1.36 -0.56
C GLU A 57 -9.25 1.41 0.94
N GLU A 58 -8.74 2.43 1.61
CA GLU A 58 -9.07 2.73 2.99
C GLU A 58 -10.31 3.62 2.99
N ASN A 59 -11.45 2.99 3.27
CA ASN A 59 -12.67 3.73 3.54
C ASN A 59 -12.46 4.44 4.88
N THR A 60 -11.98 5.67 4.85
CA THR A 60 -12.07 6.59 5.99
C THR A 60 -13.54 6.98 6.17
N SER A 61 -14.38 6.01 6.54
CA SER A 61 -15.60 6.30 7.28
C SER A 61 -15.13 6.91 8.59
N ARG A 62 -14.98 8.23 8.60
CA ARG A 62 -14.74 9.00 9.81
C ARG A 62 -15.75 8.49 10.83
N ASN A 63 -15.25 7.99 11.96
CA ASN A 63 -16.09 7.69 13.10
C ASN A 63 -16.96 8.93 13.32
N LEU A 64 -18.27 8.81 13.14
CA LEU A 64 -19.23 9.84 13.55
C LEU A 64 -19.21 9.88 15.07
N GLU A 65 -18.16 10.46 15.63
CA GLU A 65 -18.15 10.93 16.99
C GLU A 65 -19.02 12.19 16.98
N SER A 66 -20.24 12.01 17.45
CA SER A 66 -21.19 13.08 17.69
C SER A 66 -20.60 14.01 18.74
N ASP A 67 -19.97 15.10 18.31
CA ASP A 67 -19.99 16.34 19.07
C ASP A 67 -19.94 17.55 18.14
N ASN A 68 -21.17 17.96 17.81
CA ASN A 68 -21.66 19.32 17.64
C ASN A 68 -20.59 20.45 17.68
N SER A 69 -20.21 21.00 16.52
CA SER A 69 -19.83 22.41 16.34
C SER A 69 -19.72 22.74 14.85
N ASP A 70 -20.42 23.78 14.44
CA ASP A 70 -20.56 24.27 13.07
C ASP A 70 -19.21 24.54 12.37
N SER A 71 -18.96 23.86 11.25
CA SER A 71 -18.08 24.36 10.20
C SER A 71 -18.35 23.65 8.88
N SER A 72 -18.82 24.43 7.91
CA SER A 72 -18.92 24.05 6.50
C SER A 72 -17.61 23.43 6.02
N SER A 73 -17.62 22.14 5.70
CA SER A 73 -16.53 21.50 4.96
C SER A 73 -17.10 20.32 4.19
N GLY A 74 -17.08 20.44 2.86
CA GLY A 74 -17.69 19.50 1.92
C GLY A 74 -17.39 18.05 2.29
N ASN A 75 -18.46 17.30 2.52
CA ASN A 75 -18.41 15.88 2.84
C ASN A 75 -18.10 15.07 1.56
N GLY A 76 -16.89 15.25 1.02
CA GLY A 76 -16.32 14.34 0.05
C GLY A 76 -15.84 13.11 0.80
N ILE A 77 -16.38 11.94 0.46
CA ILE A 77 -15.74 10.66 0.78
C ILE A 77 -14.40 10.70 0.02
N SER A 78 -13.33 11.14 0.68
CA SER A 78 -12.00 11.09 0.10
C SER A 78 -11.59 9.62 0.11
N ILE A 79 -11.73 8.96 -1.03
CA ILE A 79 -11.21 7.61 -1.21
C ILE A 79 -9.70 7.68 -0.98
N GLN A 80 -9.25 7.20 0.19
CA GLN A 80 -7.85 7.26 0.56
C GLN A 80 -7.21 5.92 0.23
N TRP A 81 -6.22 5.94 -0.65
CA TRP A 81 -5.49 4.74 -1.00
C TRP A 81 -4.36 4.48 0.00
N LYS A 82 -4.18 3.20 0.30
CA LYS A 82 -3.09 2.71 1.14
C LYS A 82 -2.31 1.62 0.42
N TYR A 83 -1.00 1.81 0.34
CA TYR A 83 -0.09 0.95 -0.38
C TYR A 83 0.84 0.23 0.60
N ASP A 84 0.66 -1.07 0.78
CA ASP A 84 1.53 -1.91 1.61
C ASP A 84 2.64 -2.52 0.73
N VAL A 85 3.88 -2.11 0.96
CA VAL A 85 5.08 -2.56 0.21
C VAL A 85 5.94 -3.47 1.06
N LYS A 86 6.36 -4.62 0.52
CA LYS A 86 7.29 -5.54 1.18
C LYS A 86 8.71 -4.99 1.08
N ILE A 87 9.38 -4.76 2.21
CA ILE A 87 10.77 -4.29 2.24
C ILE A 87 11.69 -5.24 1.47
N ARG A 88 11.45 -6.56 1.61
CA ARG A 88 12.23 -7.61 0.92
C ARG A 88 12.07 -7.60 -0.60
N ALA A 89 11.04 -6.95 -1.13
CA ALA A 89 10.85 -6.80 -2.57
C ALA A 89 11.59 -5.56 -3.13
N LEU A 90 12.10 -4.69 -2.24
CA LEU A 90 12.88 -3.52 -2.60
C LEU A 90 14.36 -3.82 -2.43
N GLN A 91 15.15 -3.30 -3.36
CA GLN A 91 16.60 -3.21 -3.20
C GLN A 91 16.95 -1.79 -2.77
N PRO A 92 17.82 -1.59 -1.76
CA PRO A 92 18.40 -0.28 -1.49
C PRO A 92 19.09 0.22 -2.77
N SER A 93 18.84 1.45 -3.17
CA SER A 93 19.67 2.08 -4.20
C SER A 93 21.07 2.26 -3.61
N SER A 94 22.07 1.54 -4.11
CA SER A 94 23.46 1.85 -3.79
C SER A 94 23.77 3.22 -4.39
N SER A 95 23.83 4.26 -3.56
CA SER A 95 24.60 5.44 -3.92
C SER A 95 26.05 4.97 -3.97
N GLU A 96 26.61 4.82 -5.17
CA GLU A 96 28.04 4.69 -5.34
C GLU A 96 28.71 5.97 -4.81
N GLU A 97 28.94 6.08 -3.51
CA GLU A 97 29.99 6.94 -2.99
C GLU A 97 31.32 6.29 -3.35
N LYS A 98 31.72 6.52 -4.60
CA LYS A 98 33.03 6.17 -5.13
C LYS A 98 34.08 7.12 -4.55
N SER A 99 34.24 7.13 -3.23
CA SER A 99 35.39 7.75 -2.58
C SER A 99 36.39 6.65 -2.28
N GLY A 100 37.07 6.20 -3.33
CA GLY A 100 38.23 5.33 -3.20
C GLY A 100 39.36 6.13 -2.58
N VAL A 101 39.60 5.94 -1.28
CA VAL A 101 40.87 6.31 -0.67
C VAL A 101 41.78 5.10 -0.83
N PRO A 102 42.89 5.17 -1.59
CA PRO A 102 43.83 4.07 -1.65
C PRO A 102 44.54 3.97 -0.30
N LEU A 103 44.42 2.82 0.37
CA LEU A 103 45.26 2.50 1.50
C LEU A 103 46.67 2.21 0.96
N VAL A 104 47.56 3.19 1.12
CA VAL A 104 49.00 2.96 1.04
C VAL A 104 49.45 2.53 2.44
N MET A 105 49.89 1.27 2.54
CA MET A 105 50.85 0.82 3.55
C MET A 105 51.75 -0.22 2.91
#